data_AF-A0A955U425-F1
#
_entry.id   AF-A0A955U425-F1
#
_cell.length_a   1.000
_cell.length_b   1.000
_cell.length_c   1.000
_cell.angle_alpha   90.00
_cell.angle_beta   90.00
_cell.angle_gamma   90.00
#
_symmetry.space_group_name_H-M   'P 1'
#
loop_
_entity.id
_entity.type
_entity.pdbx_description
1 polymer ?
#
loop_
_entity_poly.entity_id
_entity_poly.type
_entity_poly.pdbx_seq_one_letter_code
_entity_poly.pdbx_strand_id
1 'polypeptide(L)' 'MTLFMTWLVACGSTSGLDPAGAAALADAIAADPANAEAVLKEAGTDAATFEATLYEIAEDEAKTDAYLAARKK' A
#
# COMPACT_ATOMS: atom_id res chain seq x y z
N MET A 1 27.36 -19.74 25.93
CA MET A 1 26.65 -20.74 25.10
C MET A 1 25.17 -20.40 25.19
N THR A 2 24.71 -19.47 24.35
CA THR A 2 24.05 -19.71 23.04
C THR A 2 22.62 -20.20 23.20
N LEU A 3 21.66 -19.26 23.11
CA LEU A 3 20.46 -19.40 22.28
C LEU A 3 19.82 -18.02 22.08
N PHE A 4 20.48 -17.27 21.18
CA PHE A 4 19.80 -16.40 20.23
C PHE A 4 18.96 -17.31 19.33
N MET A 5 17.63 -17.16 19.30
CA MET A 5 16.82 -17.52 18.14
C MET A 5 15.37 -17.08 18.38
N THR A 6 14.92 -16.10 17.57
CA THR A 6 13.61 -16.06 16.89
C THR A 6 12.35 -16.18 17.76
N TRP A 7 11.38 -15.27 17.70
CA TRP A 7 10.67 -14.89 16.47
C TRP A 7 9.54 -13.89 16.80
N LEU A 8 9.12 -13.13 15.79
CA LEU A 8 7.99 -12.18 15.78
C LEU A 8 8.14 -10.88 16.57
N VAL A 9 9.03 -10.01 16.08
CA VAL A 9 8.61 -8.62 15.87
C VAL A 9 7.53 -8.67 14.78
N ALA A 10 6.28 -8.89 15.20
CA ALA A 10 5.13 -8.51 14.41
C ALA A 10 5.03 -6.98 14.45
N CYS A 11 5.98 -6.30 13.80
CA CYS A 11 5.73 -4.98 13.26
C CYS A 11 4.95 -5.18 11.97
N GLY A 12 3.75 -5.75 12.10
CA GLY A 12 2.71 -5.63 11.08
C GLY A 12 2.17 -4.21 11.16
N SER A 13 3.03 -3.23 10.88
CA SER A 13 2.59 -1.92 10.46
C SER A 13 2.09 -2.12 9.04
N THR A 14 0.92 -2.74 8.91
CA THR A 14 0.15 -2.69 7.68
C THR A 14 0.00 -1.20 7.40
N SER A 15 0.73 -0.74 6.40
CA SER A 15 0.51 0.57 5.78
C SER A 15 -1.01 0.69 5.64
N GLY A 16 -1.65 1.64 6.33
CA GLY A 16 -3.06 1.56 6.78
C GLY A 16 -4.14 1.57 5.68
N LEU A 17 -3.75 1.28 4.44
CA LEU A 17 -4.54 1.27 3.23
C LEU A 17 -4.79 -0.16 2.76
N ASP A 18 -6.05 -0.57 2.78
CA ASP A 18 -6.53 -1.80 2.15
C ASP A 18 -6.33 -1.76 0.61
N PRO A 19 -6.19 -2.91 -0.09
CA PRO A 19 -6.06 -2.97 -1.54
C PRO A 19 -7.05 -2.09 -2.33
N ALA A 20 -8.30 -1.99 -1.89
CA ALA A 20 -9.30 -1.16 -2.58
C ALA A 20 -9.01 0.35 -2.42
N GLY A 21 -8.55 0.77 -1.26
CA GLY A 21 -8.14 2.15 -1.01
C GLY A 21 -6.88 2.52 -1.80
N ALA A 22 -5.92 1.59 -1.87
CA ALA A 22 -4.71 1.79 -2.65
C ALA A 22 -5.02 1.90 -4.16
N ALA A 23 -5.99 1.12 -4.65
CA ALA A 23 -6.46 1.21 -6.03
C ALA A 23 -7.13 2.56 -6.33
N ALA A 24 -8.00 3.04 -5.43
CA ALA A 24 -8.66 4.34 -5.59
C ALA A 24 -7.65 5.51 -5.62
N LEU A 25 -6.63 5.47 -4.76
CA LEU A 25 -5.54 6.43 -4.79
C LEU A 25 -4.73 6.34 -6.09
N ALA A 26 -4.41 5.13 -6.53
CA ALA A 26 -3.70 4.92 -7.79
C ALA A 26 -4.49 5.43 -9.00
N ASP A 27 -5.82 5.32 -8.98
CA ASP A 27 -6.70 5.85 -10.03
C ASP A 27 -6.77 7.38 -9.99
N ALA A 28 -6.87 7.97 -8.80
CA ALA A 28 -6.85 9.42 -8.63
C ALA A 28 -5.52 10.04 -9.11
N ILE A 29 -4.39 9.40 -8.77
CA ILE A 29 -3.06 9.81 -9.24
C ILE A 29 -2.93 9.63 -10.75
N ALA A 30 -3.48 8.55 -11.32
CA ALA A 30 -3.43 8.32 -12.76
C ALA A 30 -4.26 9.37 -13.54
N ALA A 31 -5.37 9.84 -12.96
CA ALA A 31 -6.20 10.89 -13.55
C ALA A 31 -5.53 12.27 -13.49
N ASP A 32 -4.73 12.55 -12.46
CA ASP A 32 -4.03 13.82 -12.28
C ASP A 32 -2.61 13.63 -11.71
N PRO A 33 -1.65 13.17 -12.54
CA PRO A 33 -0.31 12.83 -12.07
C PRO A 33 0.49 14.05 -11.63
N ALA A 34 0.13 15.25 -12.10
CA ALA A 34 0.77 16.50 -11.68
C ALA A 34 0.46 16.86 -10.22
N ASN A 35 -0.64 16.35 -9.67
CA ASN A 35 -1.09 16.59 -8.30
C ASN A 35 -1.01 15.34 -7.40
N ALA A 36 -0.19 14.35 -7.78
CA ALA A 36 -0.07 13.09 -7.04
C ALA A 36 0.24 13.28 -5.53
N GLU A 37 1.16 14.18 -5.19
CA GLU A 37 1.48 14.49 -3.79
C GLU A 37 0.29 15.11 -3.04
N ALA A 38 -0.50 15.96 -3.69
CA ALA A 38 -1.69 16.54 -3.09
C ALA A 38 -2.75 15.47 -2.82
N VAL A 39 -3.02 14.60 -3.80
CA VAL A 39 -3.96 13.47 -3.69
C VAL A 39 -3.57 12.54 -2.53
N LEU A 40 -2.28 12.18 -2.42
CA LEU A 40 -1.77 11.35 -1.32
C LEU A 40 -1.96 12.04 0.03
N LYS A 41 -1.62 13.33 0.10
CA LYS A 41 -1.74 14.13 1.33
C LYS A 41 -3.20 14.29 1.77
N GLU A 42 -4.12 14.49 0.84
CA GLU A 42 -5.56 14.56 1.13
C GLU A 42 -6.10 13.23 1.68
N ALA A 43 -5.55 12.11 1.24
CA ALA A 43 -5.84 10.79 1.79
C ALA A 43 -5.11 10.48 3.11
N GLY A 44 -4.36 11.43 3.67
CA GLY A 44 -3.65 11.26 4.93
C GLY A 44 -2.45 10.30 4.84
N THR A 45 -1.90 10.12 3.63
CA THR A 45 -0.73 9.29 3.37
C THR A 45 0.36 10.12 2.65
N ASP A 46 1.50 9.50 2.41
CA ASP A 46 2.62 10.05 1.66
C ASP A 46 3.13 9.04 0.62
N ALA A 47 4.02 9.48 -0.26
CA ALA A 47 4.52 8.63 -1.35
C ALA A 47 5.24 7.37 -0.83
N ALA A 48 6.05 7.48 0.23
CA ALA A 48 6.78 6.33 0.76
C ALA A 48 5.84 5.31 1.41
N THR A 49 4.85 5.78 2.17
CA THR A 49 3.82 4.90 2.76
C THR A 49 2.95 4.25 1.68
N PHE A 50 2.58 5.00 0.64
CA PHE A 50 1.80 4.46 -0.47
C PHE A 50 2.59 3.44 -1.29
N GLU A 51 3.87 3.70 -1.59
CA GLU A 51 4.74 2.74 -2.25
C GLU A 51 4.93 1.47 -1.42
N ALA A 52 5.17 1.60 -0.10
CA ALA A 52 5.25 0.45 0.81
C ALA A 52 3.96 -0.38 0.78
N THR A 53 2.79 0.27 0.76
CA THR A 53 1.49 -0.39 0.61
C THR A 53 1.42 -1.18 -0.69
N LEU A 54 1.89 -0.62 -1.82
CA LEU A 54 1.88 -1.30 -3.11
C LEU A 54 2.82 -2.52 -3.11
N TYR A 55 3.97 -2.44 -2.44
CA TYR A 55 4.86 -3.60 -2.25
C TYR A 55 4.19 -4.69 -1.42
N GLU A 56 3.56 -4.35 -0.29
CA GLU A 56 2.83 -5.32 0.54
C GLU A 56 1.66 -5.98 -0.21
N ILE A 57 1.01 -5.26 -1.11
CA ILE A 57 -0.03 -5.79 -1.99
C ILE A 57 0.59 -6.75 -3.01
N ALA A 58 1.70 -6.37 -3.64
CA ALA A 58 2.37 -7.17 -4.67
C ALA A 58 2.97 -8.48 -4.13
N GLU A 59 3.31 -8.55 -2.84
CA GLU A 59 3.81 -9.75 -2.18
C GLU A 59 2.72 -10.80 -1.90
N ASP A 60 1.43 -10.44 -1.99
CA ASP A 60 0.29 -11.29 -1.71
C ASP A 60 -0.65 -11.38 -2.92
N GLU A 61 -0.80 -12.58 -3.47
CA GLU A 61 -1.61 -12.83 -4.67
C GLU A 61 -3.07 -12.41 -4.47
N ALA A 62 -3.66 -12.69 -3.29
CA ALA A 62 -5.04 -12.36 -3.01
C ALA A 62 -5.25 -10.84 -2.88
N LYS A 63 -4.28 -10.13 -2.27
CA LYS A 63 -4.31 -8.66 -2.23
C LYS A 63 -4.11 -8.04 -3.59
N THR A 64 -3.22 -8.60 -4.40
CA THR A 64 -3.00 -8.17 -5.78
C THR A 64 -4.27 -8.31 -6.60
N ASP A 65 -4.97 -9.45 -6.52
CA ASP A 65 -6.24 -9.65 -7.19
C ASP A 65 -7.30 -8.64 -6.72
N ALA A 66 -7.39 -8.40 -5.41
CA ALA A 66 -8.32 -7.41 -4.84
C ALA A 66 -8.00 -5.98 -5.33
N TYR A 67 -6.73 -5.60 -5.37
CA TYR A 67 -6.28 -4.31 -5.89
C TYR A 67 -6.63 -4.15 -7.38
N LEU A 68 -6.34 -5.17 -8.19
CA LEU A 68 -6.62 -5.16 -9.62
C LEU A 68 -8.12 -5.17 -9.93
N ALA A 69 -8.93 -5.83 -9.10
CA ALA A 69 -10.38 -5.80 -9.22
C ALA A 69 -10.98 -4.41 -8.86
N ALA A 70 -10.34 -3.69 -7.93
CA ALA A 70 -10.77 -2.35 -7.51
C ALA A 70 -10.31 -1.23 -8.47
N ARG A 71 -9.24 -1.44 -9.24
CA ARG A 71 -8.73 -0.50 -10.25
C ARG A 71 -9.77 -0.22 -11.34
N LYS A 72 -10.11 1.05 -11.54
CA LYS A 72 -10.90 1.51 -12.67
C LYS A 72 -9.97 1.69 -13.87
N LYS A 73 -9.92 0.67 -14.74
CA LYS A 73 -9.15 0.71 -16.00
C LYS A 73 -9.66 1.76 -16.97
#